data_AF-A0AAW8CEE2-F1
#
_entry.id   AF-A0AAW8CEE2-F1
#
_cell.length_a   1.000
_cell.length_b   1.000
_cell.length_c   1.000
_cell.angle_alpha   90.00
_cell.angle_beta   90.00
_cell.angle_gamma   90.00
#
_symmetry.space_group_name_H-M   'P 1'
#
loop_
_entity.id
_entity.type
_entity.pdbx_description
1 polymer ?
#
loop_
_entity_poly.entity_id
_entity_poly.type
_entity_poly.pdbx_seq_one_letter_code
_entity_poly.pdbx_strand_id
1 'polypeptide(L)'
;MLKIKEEDLGFFQITNKNRLSPDYIRIFYGGVFAYTSIPILIMFLGVLLNGDKISLTPFEKIVVQTEVKLYVLEFVFLILFMSKKIAFKLQKLQTIVTLFYAFQLATLPFIVMVVEGIYDFPCDNKTLVYIGLILLGAICTHIVATIDVFRKAKHGGYKLEGPAVSFFTNTKLYLLIGITIGVIVLLVLIFLNLNYTFDEMAIYVTQTIILYIFAVV
;
A
#
# COMPACT_ATOMS: atom_id res chain seq x y z
N MET A 1 1.81 -34.89 2.39
CA MET A 1 2.69 -34.23 1.41
C MET A 1 1.82 -33.79 0.23
N LEU A 2 1.68 -32.48 -0.02
CA LEU A 2 0.85 -31.97 -1.11
C LEU A 2 1.42 -32.45 -2.45
N LYS A 3 0.61 -33.17 -3.25
CA LYS A 3 0.95 -33.59 -4.62
C LYS A 3 0.87 -32.38 -5.54
N ILE A 4 1.87 -31.50 -5.47
CA ILE A 4 2.10 -30.47 -6.48
C ILE A 4 2.78 -31.19 -7.65
N LYS A 5 2.21 -31.09 -8.85
CA LYS A 5 2.78 -31.73 -10.03
C LYS A 5 3.94 -30.88 -10.58
N GLU A 6 4.96 -31.54 -11.09
CA GLU A 6 6.20 -30.92 -11.57
C GLU A 6 5.99 -29.96 -12.75
N GLU A 7 4.98 -30.25 -13.56
CA GLU A 7 4.48 -29.40 -14.67
C GLU A 7 3.97 -28.01 -14.22
N ASP A 8 3.40 -27.89 -13.01
CA ASP A 8 2.96 -26.60 -12.45
C ASP A 8 4.12 -25.78 -11.86
N LEU A 9 5.24 -26.45 -11.53
CA LEU A 9 6.43 -25.85 -10.90
C LEU A 9 7.23 -25.01 -11.90
N GLY A 10 7.31 -25.44 -13.17
CA GLY A 10 7.98 -24.69 -14.24
C GLY A 10 7.30 -23.34 -14.53
N PHE A 11 5.96 -23.30 -14.48
CA PHE A 11 5.22 -22.06 -14.68
C PHE A 11 5.37 -21.12 -13.49
N PHE A 12 5.30 -21.66 -12.26
CA PHE A 12 5.61 -20.90 -11.04
C PHE A 12 7.02 -20.32 -11.09
N GLN A 13 8.00 -21.07 -11.61
CA GLN A 13 9.37 -20.64 -11.77
C GLN A 13 9.51 -19.52 -12.81
N ILE A 14 8.85 -19.60 -13.96
CA ILE A 14 8.86 -18.56 -15.00
C ILE A 14 8.13 -17.29 -14.54
N THR A 15 6.94 -17.43 -13.93
CA THR A 15 6.18 -16.31 -13.37
C THR A 15 6.93 -15.64 -12.22
N ASN A 16 7.58 -16.39 -11.32
CA ASN A 16 8.46 -15.84 -10.27
C ASN A 16 9.78 -15.30 -10.82
N LYS A 17 10.29 -15.80 -11.94
CA LYS A 17 11.49 -15.23 -12.58
C LYS A 17 11.25 -13.77 -12.98
N ASN A 18 10.01 -13.47 -13.35
CA ASN A 18 9.54 -12.13 -13.70
C ASN A 18 8.95 -11.33 -12.52
N ARG A 19 8.67 -11.96 -11.38
CA ARG A 19 8.13 -11.31 -10.16
C ARG A 19 9.09 -11.49 -8.97
N LEU A 20 9.74 -10.39 -8.57
CA LEU A 20 10.48 -10.22 -7.32
C LEU A 20 11.49 -11.35 -7.01
N SER A 21 12.39 -11.64 -7.96
CA SER A 21 13.62 -12.35 -7.60
C SER A 21 14.34 -11.61 -6.46
N PRO A 22 15.19 -12.28 -5.65
CA PRO A 22 16.02 -11.59 -4.65
C PRO A 22 16.85 -10.43 -5.21
N ASP A 23 17.04 -10.38 -6.52
CA ASP A 23 17.67 -9.25 -7.20
C ASP A 23 16.71 -8.10 -7.50
N TYR A 24 15.48 -8.38 -7.95
CA TYR A 24 14.45 -7.36 -8.19
C TYR A 24 13.83 -6.81 -6.91
N ILE A 25 13.77 -7.60 -5.83
CA ILE A 25 13.18 -7.15 -4.55
C ILE A 25 13.92 -5.98 -3.93
N ARG A 26 15.24 -5.88 -4.16
CA ARG A 26 16.07 -4.82 -3.62
C ARG A 26 15.83 -3.50 -4.34
N ILE A 27 15.57 -3.57 -5.65
CA ILE A 27 15.14 -2.41 -6.45
C ILE A 27 13.77 -1.94 -5.94
N PHE A 28 12.86 -2.88 -5.68
CA PHE A 28 11.56 -2.55 -5.09
C PHE A 28 11.73 -1.88 -3.71
N TYR A 29 12.46 -2.48 -2.77
CA TYR A 29 12.68 -1.88 -1.44
C TYR A 29 13.36 -0.52 -1.49
N GLY A 30 14.39 -0.36 -2.33
CA GLY A 30 15.05 0.94 -2.51
C GLY A 30 14.11 1.99 -3.11
N GLY A 31 13.29 1.62 -4.10
CA GLY A 31 12.33 2.52 -4.72
C GLY A 31 11.20 2.95 -3.78
N VAL A 32 10.62 1.99 -3.05
CA VAL A 32 9.61 2.29 -2.02
C VAL A 32 10.20 3.20 -0.95
N PHE A 33 11.38 2.86 -0.42
CA PHE A 33 12.03 3.67 0.60
C PHE A 33 12.27 5.11 0.14
N ALA A 34 12.80 5.29 -1.09
CA ALA A 34 13.02 6.62 -1.64
C ALA A 34 11.71 7.44 -1.75
N TYR A 35 10.61 6.78 -2.10
CA TYR A 35 9.30 7.43 -2.19
C TYR A 35 8.71 7.75 -0.82
N THR A 36 8.75 6.81 0.13
CA THR A 36 8.26 7.00 1.51
C THR A 36 9.14 7.98 2.30
N SER A 37 10.40 8.20 1.91
CA SER A 37 11.24 9.26 2.46
C SER A 37 10.71 10.66 2.19
N ILE A 38 9.96 10.90 1.10
CA ILE A 38 9.54 12.27 0.71
C ILE A 38 8.65 12.91 1.77
N PRO A 39 7.53 12.28 2.22
CA PRO A 39 6.72 12.84 3.30
C PRO A 39 7.51 13.02 4.60
N ILE A 40 8.37 12.06 4.96
CA ILE A 40 9.19 12.12 6.18
C ILE A 40 10.18 13.29 6.14
N LEU A 41 10.81 13.54 4.99
CA LEU A 41 11.73 14.66 4.80
C LEU A 41 11.00 15.99 4.95
N ILE A 42 9.82 16.14 4.33
CA ILE A 42 8.98 17.35 4.45
C ILE A 42 8.60 17.55 5.92
N MET A 43 8.19 16.50 6.62
CA MET A 43 7.86 16.56 8.04
C MET A 43 9.06 17.00 8.89
N PHE A 44 10.23 16.41 8.66
CA PHE A 44 11.46 16.79 9.36
C PHE A 44 11.82 18.27 9.12
N LEU A 45 11.73 18.73 7.87
CA LEU A 45 11.97 20.13 7.51
C LEU A 45 10.94 21.07 8.14
N GLY A 46 9.66 20.69 8.14
CA GLY A 46 8.59 21.46 8.78
C GLY A 46 8.86 21.67 10.26
N VAL A 47 9.22 20.59 10.97
CA VAL A 47 9.60 20.66 12.40
C VAL A 47 10.88 21.48 12.61
N LEU A 48 11.88 21.33 11.76
CA LEU A 48 13.15 22.07 11.88
C LEU A 48 12.96 23.59 11.69
N LEU A 49 12.11 23.99 10.73
CA LEU A 49 11.92 25.39 10.37
C LEU A 49 10.85 26.09 11.22
N ASN A 50 9.83 25.36 11.67
CA ASN A 50 8.63 25.94 12.29
C ASN A 50 8.20 25.20 13.58
N GLY A 51 9.08 24.43 14.22
CA GLY A 51 8.75 23.54 15.34
C GLY A 51 7.95 24.19 16.46
N ASP A 52 8.26 25.43 16.84
CA ASP A 52 7.55 26.16 17.90
C ASP A 52 6.13 26.59 17.51
N LYS A 53 5.82 26.62 16.21
CA LYS A 53 4.51 27.02 15.65
C LYS A 53 3.63 25.82 15.27
N ILE A 54 4.20 24.62 15.21
CA ILE A 54 3.46 23.40 14.85
C ILE A 54 2.66 22.92 16.06
N SER A 55 1.35 23.03 15.96
CA SER A 55 0.40 22.50 16.95
C SER A 55 -0.30 21.29 16.36
N LEU A 56 0.05 20.10 16.85
CA LEU A 56 -0.58 18.85 16.45
C LEU A 56 -1.75 18.51 17.38
N THR A 57 -2.86 18.08 16.80
CA THR A 57 -3.94 17.41 17.53
C THR A 57 -3.45 16.08 18.14
N PRO A 58 -4.13 15.54 19.17
CA PRO A 58 -3.79 14.24 19.74
C PRO A 58 -3.78 13.10 18.70
N PHE A 59 -4.70 13.16 17.74
CA PHE A 59 -4.80 12.17 16.67
C PHE A 59 -3.60 12.25 15.72
N GLU A 60 -3.27 13.45 15.22
CA GLU A 60 -2.10 13.64 14.35
C GLU A 60 -0.80 13.21 15.03
N LYS A 61 -0.66 13.50 16.33
CA LYS A 61 0.50 13.06 17.12
C LYS A 61 0.64 11.54 17.13
N ILE A 62 -0.47 10.81 17.29
CA ILE A 62 -0.48 9.34 17.23
C ILE A 62 -0.09 8.85 15.84
N VAL A 63 -0.64 9.46 14.77
CA VAL A 63 -0.34 9.11 13.38
C VAL A 63 1.15 9.31 13.10
N VAL A 64 1.69 10.50 13.38
CA VAL A 64 3.10 10.85 13.17
C VAL A 64 4.01 9.90 13.95
N GLN A 65 3.75 9.65 15.23
CA GLN A 65 4.58 8.75 16.03
C GLN A 65 4.53 7.30 15.53
N THR A 66 3.39 6.87 15.01
CA THR A 66 3.24 5.52 14.45
C THR A 66 4.03 5.41 13.16
N GLU A 67 3.86 6.35 12.23
CA GLU A 67 4.52 6.31 10.92
C GLU A 67 6.04 6.49 11.03
N VAL A 68 6.53 7.34 11.94
CA VAL A 68 7.98 7.43 12.20
C VAL A 68 8.56 6.09 12.67
N LYS A 69 7.85 5.35 13.54
CA LYS A 69 8.29 4.03 14.00
C LYS A 69 8.28 3.01 12.86
N LEU A 70 7.24 3.02 12.02
CA LEU A 70 7.15 2.14 10.86
C LEU A 70 8.24 2.46 9.84
N TYR A 71 8.52 3.73 9.58
CA TYR A 71 9.58 4.16 8.67
C TYR A 71 10.99 3.76 9.17
N VAL A 72 11.26 3.88 10.47
CA VAL A 72 12.52 3.37 11.06
C VAL A 72 12.63 1.86 10.86
N LEU A 73 11.53 1.12 11.05
CA LEU A 73 11.49 -0.31 10.81
C LEU A 73 11.71 -0.65 9.32
N GLU A 74 11.14 0.14 8.41
CA GLU A 74 11.39 0.07 6.96
C GLU A 74 12.88 0.22 6.66
N PHE A 75 13.53 1.25 7.20
CA PHE A 75 14.96 1.45 7.01
C PHE A 75 15.81 0.28 7.51
N VAL A 76 15.49 -0.29 8.68
CA VAL A 76 16.18 -1.47 9.22
C VAL A 76 16.04 -2.67 8.28
N PHE A 77 14.83 -2.92 7.76
CA PHE A 77 14.61 -4.00 6.81
C PHE A 77 15.31 -3.76 5.47
N LEU A 78 15.39 -2.51 4.99
CA LEU A 78 16.14 -2.17 3.79
C LEU A 78 17.57 -2.68 3.92
N ILE A 79 18.28 -2.25 4.99
CA ILE A 79 19.67 -2.62 5.24
C ILE A 79 19.82 -4.15 5.32
N LEU A 80 18.92 -4.82 6.06
CA LEU A 80 18.96 -6.27 6.24
C LEU A 80 18.87 -7.02 4.90
N PHE A 81 17.97 -6.59 4.01
CA PHE A 81 17.68 -7.26 2.75
C PHE A 81 18.49 -6.74 1.55
N MET A 82 19.36 -5.74 1.72
CA MET A 82 20.31 -5.33 0.67
C MET A 82 21.28 -6.46 0.26
N SER A 83 21.59 -7.38 1.19
CA SER A 83 22.43 -8.54 0.92
C SER A 83 21.66 -9.68 0.27
N LYS A 84 22.06 -10.08 -0.95
CA LYS A 84 21.47 -11.24 -1.67
C LYS A 84 21.46 -12.51 -0.82
N LYS A 85 22.54 -12.74 -0.08
CA LYS A 85 22.73 -13.93 0.76
C LYS A 85 21.71 -13.98 1.89
N ILE A 86 21.44 -12.83 2.52
CA ILE A 86 20.46 -12.72 3.62
C ILE A 86 19.04 -12.86 3.06
N ALA A 87 18.74 -12.18 1.96
CA ALA A 87 17.45 -12.29 1.28
C ALA A 87 17.10 -13.75 0.95
N PHE A 88 18.02 -14.48 0.33
CA PHE A 88 17.81 -15.90 0.01
C PHE A 88 17.65 -16.77 1.27
N LYS A 89 18.47 -16.54 2.31
CA LYS A 89 18.40 -17.30 3.57
C LYS A 89 17.10 -17.05 4.33
N LEU A 90 16.57 -15.82 4.28
CA LEU A 90 15.40 -15.37 5.03
C LEU A 90 14.17 -15.15 4.14
N GLN A 91 14.02 -15.95 3.07
CA GLN A 91 12.98 -15.76 2.06
C GLN A 91 11.55 -15.67 2.64
N LYS A 92 11.24 -16.44 3.70
CA LYS A 92 9.92 -16.37 4.36
C LYS A 92 9.67 -15.01 5.03
N LEU A 93 10.68 -14.49 5.72
CA LEU A 93 10.60 -13.15 6.33
C LEU A 93 10.57 -12.09 5.24
N GLN A 94 11.35 -12.26 4.18
CA GLN A 94 11.37 -11.37 3.02
C GLN A 94 9.95 -11.18 2.45
N THR A 95 9.15 -12.24 2.31
CA THR A 95 7.77 -12.12 1.84
C THR A 95 6.90 -11.24 2.75
N ILE A 96 7.03 -11.40 4.07
CA ILE A 96 6.28 -10.58 5.05
C ILE A 96 6.75 -9.12 4.97
N VAL A 97 8.06 -8.90 4.83
CA VAL A 97 8.63 -7.56 4.66
C VAL A 97 8.18 -6.93 3.35
N THR A 98 8.05 -7.69 2.27
CA THR A 98 7.50 -7.17 1.01
C THR A 98 6.07 -6.66 1.18
N LEU A 99 5.24 -7.40 1.92
CA LEU A 99 3.88 -6.96 2.24
C LEU A 99 3.90 -5.69 3.10
N PHE A 100 4.80 -5.61 4.08
CA PHE A 100 4.99 -4.41 4.91
C PHE A 100 5.41 -3.19 4.07
N TYR A 101 6.33 -3.35 3.12
CA TYR A 101 6.75 -2.29 2.20
C TYR A 101 5.60 -1.83 1.28
N ALA A 102 4.81 -2.77 0.75
CA ALA A 102 3.63 -2.42 -0.04
C ALA A 102 2.60 -1.64 0.78
N PHE A 103 2.43 -2.00 2.05
CA PHE A 103 1.59 -1.26 2.99
C PHE A 103 2.12 0.16 3.24
N GLN A 104 3.40 0.31 3.58
CA GLN A 104 4.02 1.63 3.80
C GLN A 104 3.96 2.52 2.55
N LEU A 105 4.21 1.96 1.37
CA LEU A 105 4.08 2.68 0.10
C LEU A 105 2.68 3.27 -0.10
N ALA A 106 1.66 2.57 0.36
CA ALA A 106 0.27 2.96 0.20
C ALA A 106 -0.22 3.91 1.30
N THR A 107 0.27 3.79 2.54
CA THR A 107 -0.26 4.54 3.69
C THR A 107 0.58 5.73 4.11
N LEU A 108 1.90 5.66 3.99
CA LEU A 108 2.78 6.73 4.48
C LEU A 108 2.56 8.05 3.71
N PRO A 109 2.37 8.08 2.38
CA PRO A 109 2.01 9.32 1.68
C PRO A 109 0.68 9.94 2.13
N PHE A 110 -0.23 9.15 2.70
CA PHE A 110 -1.51 9.66 3.21
C PHE A 110 -1.34 10.58 4.42
N ILE A 111 -0.20 10.55 5.12
CA ILE A 111 0.05 11.46 6.24
C ILE A 111 -0.01 12.92 5.81
N VAL A 112 0.35 13.23 4.55
CA VAL A 112 0.26 14.58 3.99
C VAL A 112 -1.17 15.10 4.04
N MET A 113 -2.15 14.21 3.86
CA MET A 113 -3.57 14.56 3.83
C MET A 113 -4.24 14.50 5.21
N VAL A 114 -3.55 13.95 6.21
CA VAL A 114 -4.12 13.65 7.54
C VAL A 114 -3.51 14.53 8.63
N VAL A 115 -2.28 15.03 8.41
CA VAL A 115 -1.52 15.82 9.38
C VAL A 115 -1.44 17.28 8.91
N GLU A 116 -2.56 17.98 9.02
CA GLU A 116 -2.69 19.40 8.64
C GLU A 116 -1.65 20.26 9.36
N GLY A 117 -1.38 20.00 10.64
CA GLY A 117 -0.46 20.82 11.44
C GLY A 117 0.99 20.85 10.93
N ILE A 118 1.38 19.96 10.02
CA ILE A 118 2.73 19.92 9.40
C ILE A 118 2.68 20.26 7.92
N TYR A 119 1.68 19.74 7.20
CA TYR A 119 1.62 19.83 5.75
C TYR A 119 0.75 20.98 5.24
N ASP A 120 0.06 21.70 6.14
CA ASP A 120 -0.87 22.79 5.82
C ASP A 120 -1.91 22.37 4.78
N PHE A 121 -2.28 21.09 4.82
CA PHE A 121 -3.21 20.48 3.87
C PHE A 121 -4.57 20.35 4.53
N PRO A 122 -5.64 20.89 3.91
CA PRO A 122 -6.94 21.00 4.56
C PRO A 122 -7.53 19.63 4.88
N CYS A 123 -7.74 19.36 6.17
CA CYS A 123 -8.32 18.10 6.64
C CYS A 123 -9.23 18.32 7.86
N ASP A 124 -10.46 18.74 7.60
CA ASP A 124 -11.47 18.80 8.65
C ASP A 124 -11.93 17.39 9.09
N ASN A 125 -12.71 17.32 10.16
CA ASN A 125 -13.21 16.05 10.69
C ASN A 125 -14.04 15.23 9.68
N LYS A 126 -14.72 15.88 8.71
CA LYS A 126 -15.54 15.18 7.72
C LYS A 126 -14.65 14.56 6.65
N THR A 127 -13.70 15.33 6.13
CA THR A 127 -12.68 14.87 5.19
C THR A 127 -11.88 13.72 5.79
N LEU A 128 -11.51 13.82 7.07
CA LEU A 128 -10.83 12.72 7.78
C LEU A 128 -11.65 11.43 7.82
N VAL A 129 -12.97 11.52 8.05
CA VAL A 129 -13.87 10.35 7.98
C VAL A 129 -13.90 9.76 6.57
N TYR A 130 -13.97 10.59 5.53
CA TYR A 130 -13.96 10.12 4.14
C TYR A 130 -12.64 9.42 3.78
N ILE A 131 -11.50 9.99 4.16
CA ILE A 131 -10.17 9.36 4.01
C ILE A 131 -10.14 8.02 4.75
N GLY A 132 -10.64 7.96 5.99
CA GLY A 132 -10.71 6.73 6.78
C GLY A 132 -11.51 5.63 6.09
N LEU A 133 -12.63 5.98 5.44
CA LEU A 133 -13.44 5.05 4.67
C LEU A 133 -12.74 4.58 3.38
N ILE A 134 -12.03 5.47 2.68
CA ILE A 134 -11.19 5.11 1.52
C ILE A 134 -10.11 4.11 1.95
N LEU A 135 -9.41 4.39 3.06
CA LEU A 135 -8.38 3.50 3.60
C LEU A 135 -8.95 2.14 3.99
N LEU A 136 -10.10 2.12 4.67
CA LEU A 136 -10.79 0.89 5.04
C LEU A 136 -11.17 0.06 3.80
N GLY A 137 -11.71 0.71 2.77
CA GLY A 137 -12.05 0.06 1.51
C GLY A 137 -10.83 -0.55 0.81
N ALA A 138 -9.68 0.13 0.85
CA ALA A 138 -8.42 -0.39 0.30
C ALA A 138 -7.91 -1.60 1.09
N ILE A 139 -7.96 -1.57 2.42
CA ILE A 139 -7.59 -2.71 3.28
C ILE A 139 -8.50 -3.91 2.97
N CYS A 140 -9.81 -3.72 2.87
CA CYS A 140 -10.74 -4.78 2.49
C CYS A 140 -10.41 -5.36 1.11
N THR A 141 -10.12 -4.49 0.13
CA THR A 141 -9.71 -4.91 -1.23
C THR A 141 -8.44 -5.75 -1.18
N HIS A 142 -7.45 -5.31 -0.42
CA HIS A 142 -6.17 -6.02 -0.26
C HIS A 142 -6.37 -7.40 0.36
N ILE A 143 -7.18 -7.52 1.41
CA ILE A 143 -7.47 -8.80 2.07
C ILE A 143 -8.14 -9.76 1.07
N VAL A 144 -9.16 -9.29 0.35
CA VAL A 144 -9.88 -10.12 -0.63
C VAL A 144 -8.96 -10.55 -1.79
N ALA A 145 -8.16 -9.62 -2.32
CA ALA A 145 -7.19 -9.91 -3.38
C ALA A 145 -6.15 -10.94 -2.92
N THR A 146 -5.62 -10.80 -1.70
CA THR A 146 -4.64 -11.72 -1.12
C THR A 146 -5.22 -13.13 -0.95
N ILE A 147 -6.45 -13.25 -0.42
CA ILE A 147 -7.14 -14.53 -0.27
C ILE A 147 -7.36 -15.20 -1.64
N ASP A 148 -7.76 -14.44 -2.66
CA ASP A 148 -7.93 -14.93 -4.04
C ASP A 148 -6.63 -15.51 -4.59
N VAL A 149 -5.51 -14.80 -4.43
CA VAL A 149 -4.17 -15.27 -4.86
C VAL A 149 -3.79 -16.58 -4.17
N PHE A 150 -3.90 -16.68 -2.84
CA PHE A 150 -3.57 -17.92 -2.13
C PHE A 150 -4.48 -19.09 -2.51
N ARG A 151 -5.78 -18.84 -2.73
CA ARG A 151 -6.71 -19.89 -3.17
C ARG A 151 -6.44 -20.34 -4.60
N LYS A 152 -6.10 -19.42 -5.51
CA LYS A 152 -5.64 -19.75 -6.87
C LYS A 152 -4.38 -20.61 -6.83
N ALA A 153 -3.40 -20.26 -6.00
CA ALA A 153 -2.20 -21.08 -5.82
C ALA A 153 -2.54 -22.49 -5.30
N LYS A 154 -3.44 -22.60 -4.31
CA LYS A 154 -3.82 -23.89 -3.70
C LYS A 154 -4.54 -24.85 -4.66
N HIS A 155 -5.36 -24.34 -5.58
CA HIS A 155 -6.19 -25.18 -6.47
C HIS A 155 -5.61 -25.33 -7.88
N GLY A 156 -4.35 -24.89 -8.10
CA GLY A 156 -3.71 -24.94 -9.41
C GLY A 156 -4.38 -24.00 -10.41
N GLY A 157 -4.78 -22.80 -9.98
CA GLY A 157 -5.30 -21.75 -10.86
C GLY A 157 -4.24 -21.09 -11.76
N TYR A 158 -2.98 -21.51 -11.66
CA TYR A 158 -1.86 -21.08 -12.50
C TYR A 158 -1.47 -22.14 -13.56
N LYS A 159 -2.37 -23.08 -13.88
CA LYS A 159 -2.16 -24.07 -14.95
C LYS A 159 -2.08 -23.37 -16.31
N LEU A 160 -1.17 -23.84 -17.17
CA LEU A 160 -0.98 -23.37 -18.55
C LEU A 160 -2.21 -23.63 -19.44
N GLU A 161 -2.94 -24.70 -19.16
CA GLU A 161 -4.09 -25.15 -19.95
C GLU A 161 -5.24 -25.63 -19.05
N GLY A 162 -6.46 -25.48 -19.54
CA GLY A 162 -7.69 -25.79 -18.82
C GLY A 162 -8.44 -24.56 -18.28
N PRO A 163 -9.68 -24.73 -17.81
CA PRO A 163 -10.49 -23.62 -17.33
C PRO A 163 -9.81 -22.94 -16.13
N ALA A 164 -9.73 -21.61 -16.17
CA ALA A 164 -9.14 -20.80 -15.11
C ALA A 164 -9.83 -21.11 -13.78
N VAL A 165 -9.08 -21.60 -12.79
CA VAL A 165 -9.59 -21.85 -11.44
C VAL A 165 -9.61 -20.54 -10.65
N SER A 166 -10.36 -19.56 -11.13
CA SER A 166 -10.73 -18.37 -10.37
C SER A 166 -12.13 -18.61 -9.81
N PHE A 167 -12.22 -18.95 -8.53
CA PHE A 167 -13.52 -19.24 -7.91
C PHE A 167 -14.43 -18.00 -7.78
N PHE A 168 -13.89 -16.81 -8.03
CA PHE A 168 -14.62 -15.54 -7.98
C PHE A 168 -14.66 -14.89 -9.37
N THR A 169 -15.58 -15.33 -10.22
CA THR A 169 -15.80 -14.74 -11.55
C THR A 169 -16.75 -13.54 -11.51
N ASN A 170 -17.84 -13.60 -10.72
CA ASN A 170 -18.83 -12.51 -10.63
C ASN A 170 -18.78 -11.72 -9.32
N THR A 171 -18.64 -12.37 -8.17
CA THR A 171 -18.67 -11.70 -6.85
C THR A 171 -17.51 -10.72 -6.66
N LYS A 172 -16.33 -11.03 -7.21
CA LYS A 172 -15.16 -10.12 -7.20
C LYS A 172 -15.42 -8.88 -8.05
N LEU A 173 -16.05 -9.04 -9.22
CA LEU A 173 -16.40 -7.93 -10.08
C LEU A 173 -17.40 -6.99 -9.41
N TYR A 174 -18.47 -7.53 -8.82
CA TYR A 174 -19.46 -6.71 -8.10
C TYR A 174 -18.88 -6.03 -6.85
N LEU A 175 -18.03 -6.73 -6.09
CA LEU A 175 -17.33 -6.13 -4.95
C LEU A 175 -16.43 -4.99 -5.42
N LEU A 176 -15.63 -5.20 -6.48
CA LEU A 176 -14.72 -4.19 -7.01
C LEU A 176 -15.50 -2.99 -7.55
N ILE A 177 -16.58 -3.22 -8.29
CA ILE A 177 -17.50 -2.16 -8.76
C ILE A 177 -18.06 -1.38 -7.57
N GLY A 178 -18.57 -2.07 -6.54
CA GLY A 178 -19.12 -1.41 -5.35
C GLY A 178 -18.08 -0.56 -4.62
N ILE A 179 -16.85 -1.07 -4.47
CA ILE A 179 -15.75 -0.33 -3.86
C ILE A 179 -15.35 0.86 -4.73
N THR A 180 -15.25 0.70 -6.05
CA THR A 180 -14.94 1.80 -6.98
C THR A 180 -16.00 2.89 -6.93
N ILE A 181 -17.29 2.54 -6.94
CA ILE A 181 -18.39 3.50 -6.77
C ILE A 181 -18.28 4.21 -5.43
N GLY A 182 -18.04 3.46 -4.34
CA GLY A 182 -17.85 4.03 -3.01
C GLY A 182 -16.70 5.04 -2.95
N VAL A 183 -15.54 4.71 -3.53
CA VAL A 183 -14.38 5.60 -3.62
C VAL A 183 -14.70 6.85 -4.42
N ILE A 184 -15.37 6.73 -5.58
CA ILE A 184 -15.74 7.89 -6.41
C ILE A 184 -16.68 8.82 -5.62
N VAL A 185 -17.68 8.27 -4.93
CA VAL A 185 -18.60 9.05 -4.10
C VAL A 185 -17.84 9.78 -2.99
N LEU A 186 -16.92 9.09 -2.29
CA LEU A 186 -16.10 9.70 -1.24
C LEU A 186 -15.19 10.81 -1.78
N LEU A 187 -14.57 10.63 -2.96
CA LEU A 187 -13.76 11.67 -3.60
C LEU A 187 -14.61 12.89 -3.99
N VAL A 188 -15.83 12.69 -4.49
CA VAL A 188 -16.76 13.80 -4.77
C VAL A 188 -17.13 14.53 -3.47
N LEU A 189 -17.40 13.80 -2.38
CA LEU A 189 -17.69 14.42 -1.09
C LEU A 189 -16.50 15.22 -0.54
N ILE A 190 -15.27 14.73 -0.71
CA ILE A 190 -14.06 15.49 -0.37
C ILE A 190 -13.98 16.76 -1.22
N PHE A 191 -14.18 16.68 -2.54
CA PHE A 191 -14.14 17.84 -3.42
C PHE A 191 -15.13 18.95 -3.02
N LEU A 192 -16.34 18.55 -2.68
CA LEU A 192 -17.38 19.47 -2.18
C LEU A 192 -16.96 20.09 -0.85
N ASN A 193 -16.35 19.32 0.05
CA ASN A 193 -15.92 19.79 1.36
C ASN A 193 -14.68 20.70 1.29
N LEU A 194 -13.86 20.56 0.25
CA LEU A 194 -12.74 21.45 -0.07
C LEU A 194 -13.16 22.69 -0.87
N ASN A 195 -14.47 22.99 -1.00
CA ASN A 195 -14.97 24.13 -1.76
C ASN A 195 -14.45 24.18 -3.21
N TYR A 196 -14.33 23.02 -3.86
CA TYR A 196 -13.96 22.88 -5.27
C TYR A 196 -12.49 23.25 -5.61
N THR A 197 -11.56 23.20 -4.65
CA THR A 197 -10.15 23.43 -4.96
C THR A 197 -9.53 22.22 -5.67
N PHE A 198 -9.00 22.44 -6.88
CA PHE A 198 -8.55 21.37 -7.78
C PHE A 198 -7.17 20.81 -7.42
N ASP A 199 -6.25 21.64 -6.91
CA ASP A 199 -4.87 21.24 -6.65
C ASP A 199 -4.79 20.20 -5.51
N GLU A 200 -5.53 20.43 -4.43
CA GLU A 200 -5.67 19.50 -3.30
C GLU A 200 -6.39 18.23 -3.74
N MET A 201 -7.42 18.34 -4.58
CA MET A 201 -8.10 17.16 -5.12
C MET A 201 -7.21 16.29 -6.00
N ALA A 202 -6.30 16.89 -6.77
CA ALA A 202 -5.35 16.12 -7.58
C ALA A 202 -4.48 15.22 -6.69
N ILE A 203 -4.09 15.70 -5.51
CA ILE A 203 -3.35 14.93 -4.52
C ILE A 203 -4.22 13.80 -3.97
N TYR A 204 -5.46 14.06 -3.54
CA TYR A 204 -6.39 13.04 -3.06
C TYR A 204 -6.64 11.92 -4.08
N VAL A 205 -6.89 12.28 -5.34
CA VAL A 205 -7.14 11.32 -6.42
C VAL A 205 -5.89 10.48 -6.69
N THR A 206 -4.72 11.13 -6.82
CA THR A 206 -3.45 10.45 -7.08
C THR A 206 -3.12 9.44 -5.99
N GLN A 207 -3.25 9.84 -4.73
CA GLN A 207 -2.95 8.97 -3.59
C GLN A 207 -3.96 7.83 -3.47
N THR A 208 -5.24 8.08 -3.75
CA THR A 208 -6.27 7.04 -3.79
C THR A 208 -5.97 6.00 -4.89
N ILE A 209 -5.52 6.44 -6.07
CA ILE A 209 -5.11 5.52 -7.14
C ILE A 209 -3.94 4.66 -6.69
N ILE A 210 -2.90 5.27 -6.09
CA ILE A 210 -1.73 4.54 -5.57
C ILE A 210 -2.17 3.48 -4.55
N LEU A 211 -2.97 3.87 -3.57
CA LEU A 211 -3.49 3.00 -2.51
C LEU A 211 -4.21 1.77 -3.08
N TYR A 212 -5.06 1.95 -4.07
CA TYR A 212 -5.85 0.87 -4.66
C TYR A 212 -5.10 0.03 -5.69
N ILE A 213 -4.10 0.60 -6.39
CA ILE A 213 -3.21 -0.19 -7.27
C ILE A 213 -2.42 -1.18 -6.42
N PHE A 214 -1.77 -0.71 -5.34
CA PHE A 214 -0.96 -1.58 -4.50
C PHE A 214 -1.79 -2.55 -3.64
N ALA A 215 -3.08 -2.28 -3.43
CA ALA A 215 -3.99 -3.24 -2.82
C ALA A 215 -4.24 -4.49 -3.69
N VAL A 216 -4.02 -4.43 -5.01
CA VAL A 216 -4.42 -5.49 -5.96
C VAL A 216 -3.21 -6.28 -6.52
N VAL A 217 -1.99 -5.77 -6.36
CA VAL A 217 -0.75 -6.29 -6.98
C VAL A 217 -0.19 -7.53 -6.27
#